data_AF-K2M806-F1
#
_entry.id   AF-K2M806-F1
#
_cell.length_a   1.000
_cell.length_b   1.000
_cell.length_c   1.000
_cell.angle_alpha   90.00
_cell.angle_beta   90.00
_cell.angle_gamma   90.00
#
_symmetry.space_group_name_H-M   'P 1'
#
loop_
_entity.id
_entity.type
_entity.pdbx_description
1 polymer ?
#
loop_
_entity_poly.entity_id
_entity_poly.type
_entity_poly.pdbx_seq_one_letter_code
_entity_poly.pdbx_strand_id
1 'polypeptide(L)'
;DGLGPLPPPGAKDTEVRCVHGGSLGSVDDPDFGVRGLCFVNVTFTAAIVLDLWSFDAPQQTLNVTLLQCVLMGLSIKGSGASVHVNVTSSMLDSGALEFEGDFGASSQILVVGSRLVTTWSHAIAFRDSHFSANLTLLLLDNHIEGYRYAVYFTNAFSGDGGVIIVRANTLGTTEIKGMESSVYVYAVDVSNGGCFDVENNTMRAANGVYFFGTPP
;
A
#
# COMPACT_ATOMS: atom_id res chain seq x y z
N ASP A 1 17.19 -18.63 10.31
CA ASP A 1 18.64 -18.42 10.13
C ASP A 1 18.95 -17.89 8.75
N GLY A 2 19.18 -16.58 8.66
CA GLY A 2 19.47 -15.92 7.38
C GLY A 2 19.57 -14.41 7.47
N LEU A 3 20.12 -13.88 8.57
CA LEU A 3 20.54 -12.48 8.60
C LEU A 3 21.89 -12.41 7.89
N GLY A 4 21.94 -11.69 6.76
CA GLY A 4 23.18 -11.38 6.07
C GLY A 4 24.17 -10.63 6.97
N PRO A 5 25.45 -10.53 6.58
CA PRO A 5 26.50 -10.03 7.45
C PRO A 5 26.22 -8.60 7.92
N LEU A 6 26.24 -8.40 9.24
CA LEU A 6 26.20 -7.08 9.85
C LEU A 6 27.50 -6.32 9.52
N PRO A 7 27.43 -5.04 9.13
CA PRO A 7 28.62 -4.23 8.87
C PRO A 7 29.30 -3.80 10.19
N PRO A 8 30.55 -3.29 10.11
CA PRO A 8 31.40 -3.07 11.28
C PRO A 8 30.81 -2.05 12.27
N PRO A 9 31.14 -2.14 13.57
CA PRO A 9 30.63 -1.24 14.59
C PRO A 9 31.29 0.14 14.42
N GLY A 10 30.50 1.17 14.11
CA GLY A 10 31.00 2.56 14.06
C GLY A 10 30.36 3.50 13.02
N ALA A 11 29.49 3.00 12.14
CA ALA A 11 28.70 3.89 11.28
C ALA A 11 27.56 4.52 12.11
N LYS A 12 27.46 5.86 12.11
CA LYS A 12 26.29 6.55 12.69
C LYS A 12 25.03 6.09 11.93
N ASP A 13 24.11 5.45 12.63
CA ASP A 13 22.85 4.95 12.07
C ASP A 13 21.89 6.08 11.70
N THR A 14 22.12 6.69 10.53
CA THR A 14 21.23 7.68 9.92
C THR A 14 20.59 7.18 8.62
N GLU A 15 20.90 5.96 8.19
CA GLU A 15 20.49 5.41 6.89
C GLU A 15 19.56 4.21 7.09
N VAL A 16 18.50 4.13 6.28
CA VAL A 16 17.58 2.99 6.28
C VAL A 16 18.35 1.75 5.80
N ARG A 17 18.73 0.86 6.70
CA ARG A 17 19.42 -0.38 6.35
C ARG A 17 18.43 -1.32 5.66
N CYS A 18 18.70 -1.66 4.41
CA CYS A 18 17.88 -2.60 3.65
C CYS A 18 18.20 -4.06 3.99
N VAL A 19 17.17 -4.87 4.16
CA VAL A 19 17.28 -6.34 4.18
C VAL A 19 17.29 -6.82 2.74
N HIS A 20 18.29 -7.62 2.37
CA HIS A 20 18.48 -8.11 1.02
C HIS A 20 18.36 -9.64 0.95
N GLY A 21 17.50 -10.13 0.06
CA GLY A 21 17.36 -11.56 -0.22
C GLY A 21 16.70 -12.35 0.91
N GLY A 22 16.58 -13.67 0.71
CA GLY A 22 16.16 -14.61 1.75
C GLY A 22 14.66 -14.63 2.02
N SER A 23 14.32 -15.24 3.15
CA SER A 23 12.93 -15.44 3.59
C SER A 23 12.70 -14.84 4.97
N LEU A 24 11.58 -14.16 5.15
CA LEU A 24 11.24 -13.44 6.38
C LEU A 24 9.84 -13.82 6.86
N GLY A 25 9.74 -14.35 8.07
CA GLY A 25 8.46 -14.74 8.68
C GLY A 25 7.85 -13.69 9.61
N SER A 26 8.63 -12.67 9.99
CA SER A 26 8.21 -11.59 10.88
C SER A 26 9.09 -10.36 10.64
N VAL A 27 8.55 -9.19 10.89
CA VAL A 27 9.33 -7.95 10.98
C VAL A 27 9.33 -7.56 12.45
N ASP A 28 10.52 -7.48 13.04
CA ASP A 28 10.66 -7.05 14.43
C ASP A 28 10.37 -5.55 14.56
N ASP A 29 9.93 -5.13 15.74
CA ASP A 29 9.75 -3.71 16.03
C ASP A 29 11.09 -2.99 15.85
N PRO A 30 11.13 -1.88 15.11
CA PRO A 30 12.36 -1.15 14.89
C PRO A 30 12.89 -0.57 16.20
N ASP A 31 14.21 -0.56 16.34
CA ASP A 31 14.88 0.16 17.43
C ASP A 31 14.52 1.65 17.42
N PHE A 32 14.55 2.29 18.60
CA PHE A 32 14.26 3.71 18.73
C PHE A 32 15.09 4.57 17.76
N GLY A 33 14.42 5.43 16.99
CA GLY A 33 15.07 6.36 16.05
C GLY A 33 15.30 5.81 14.64
N VAL A 34 14.88 4.58 14.34
CA VAL A 34 14.87 4.07 12.96
C VAL A 34 13.91 4.90 12.09
N ARG A 35 14.43 5.34 10.93
CA ARG A 35 13.73 6.25 10.00
C ARG A 35 12.97 5.54 8.89
N GLY A 36 13.03 4.22 8.84
CA GLY A 36 12.39 3.46 7.79
C GLY A 36 12.73 1.98 7.78
N LEU A 37 11.96 1.24 6.99
CA LEU A 37 12.15 -0.16 6.68
C LEU A 37 12.41 -0.31 5.19
N CYS A 38 13.37 -1.15 4.81
CA CYS A 38 13.68 -1.42 3.42
C CYS A 38 13.91 -2.90 3.20
N PHE A 39 13.24 -3.46 2.20
CA PHE A 39 13.33 -4.87 1.82
C PHE A 39 13.55 -4.97 0.31
N VAL A 40 14.56 -5.74 -0.08
CA VAL A 40 14.94 -5.94 -1.48
C VAL A 40 15.11 -7.43 -1.75
N ASN A 41 14.38 -7.98 -2.72
CA ASN A 41 14.42 -9.41 -3.05
C ASN A 41 14.07 -10.35 -1.87
N VAL A 42 13.24 -9.89 -0.94
CA VAL A 42 12.83 -10.66 0.25
C VAL A 42 11.54 -11.44 -0.05
N THR A 43 11.49 -12.69 0.39
CA THR A 43 10.27 -13.52 0.35
C THR A 43 9.64 -13.61 1.74
N PHE A 44 8.47 -13.02 1.92
CA PHE A 44 7.74 -13.09 3.17
C PHE A 44 6.98 -14.41 3.27
N THR A 45 7.26 -15.19 4.31
CA THR A 45 6.63 -16.51 4.52
C THR A 45 5.36 -16.45 5.37
N ALA A 46 5.05 -15.28 5.93
CA ALA A 46 3.84 -14.99 6.68
C ALA A 46 3.33 -13.59 6.32
N ALA A 47 2.04 -13.36 6.55
CA ALA A 47 1.47 -12.02 6.38
C ALA A 47 2.07 -11.08 7.43
N ILE A 48 2.52 -9.92 6.99
CA ILE A 48 3.15 -8.92 7.85
C ILE A 48 2.15 -7.81 8.16
N VAL A 49 2.14 -7.38 9.41
CA VAL A 49 1.43 -6.17 9.85
C VAL A 49 2.49 -5.18 10.32
N LEU A 50 2.50 -4.00 9.72
CA LEU A 50 3.31 -2.87 10.14
C LEU A 50 2.39 -1.88 10.83
N ASP A 51 2.39 -1.90 12.16
CA ASP A 51 1.62 -0.96 12.96
C ASP A 51 2.45 0.29 13.23
N LEU A 52 2.08 1.42 12.61
CA LEU A 52 2.86 2.66 12.71
C LEU A 52 2.75 3.33 14.09
N TRP A 53 1.89 2.84 15.00
CA TRP A 53 1.84 3.32 16.38
C TRP A 53 3.06 2.89 17.20
N SER A 54 3.71 1.78 16.85
CA SER A 54 4.90 1.30 17.57
C SER A 54 6.18 2.06 17.20
N PHE A 55 6.14 2.86 16.13
CA PHE A 55 7.28 3.65 15.66
C PHE A 55 7.36 4.95 16.47
N ASP A 56 8.16 4.95 17.54
CA ASP A 56 8.34 6.09 18.44
C ASP A 56 9.18 7.20 17.79
N ALA A 57 8.58 7.92 16.84
CA ALA A 57 9.22 8.98 16.08
C ALA A 57 8.28 10.17 15.81
N PRO A 58 7.78 10.86 16.87
CA PRO A 58 6.99 12.07 16.69
C PRO A 58 7.78 13.09 15.86
N GLN A 59 7.18 13.59 14.77
CA GLN A 59 7.71 14.56 13.80
C GLN A 59 8.63 14.03 12.69
N GLN A 60 8.81 12.72 12.53
CA GLN A 60 9.59 12.17 11.40
C GLN A 60 8.70 11.40 10.42
N THR A 61 9.02 11.52 9.13
CA THR A 61 8.39 10.72 8.08
C THR A 61 9.01 9.33 8.05
N LEU A 62 8.18 8.29 8.17
CA LEU A 62 8.64 6.91 8.09
C LEU A 62 8.73 6.47 6.62
N ASN A 63 9.88 5.93 6.21
CA ASN A 63 10.07 5.41 4.86
C ASN A 63 9.94 3.89 4.83
N VAL A 64 8.99 3.33 4.09
CA VAL A 64 8.83 1.89 3.90
C VAL A 64 9.05 1.55 2.43
N THR A 65 10.08 0.75 2.12
CA THR A 65 10.41 0.36 0.74
C THR A 65 10.39 -1.16 0.58
N LEU A 66 9.63 -1.65 -0.40
CA LEU A 66 9.58 -3.03 -0.83
C LEU A 66 9.92 -3.09 -2.33
N LEU A 67 11.07 -3.66 -2.65
CA LEU A 67 11.55 -3.80 -4.03
C LEU A 67 11.74 -5.28 -4.36
N GLN A 68 11.07 -5.76 -5.41
CA GLN A 68 11.18 -7.15 -5.86
C GLN A 68 10.86 -8.17 -4.75
N CYS A 69 9.93 -7.82 -3.85
CA CYS A 69 9.53 -8.68 -2.76
C CYS A 69 8.39 -9.61 -3.16
N VAL A 70 8.34 -10.78 -2.52
CA VAL A 70 7.21 -11.72 -2.58
C VAL A 70 6.46 -11.64 -1.27
N LEU A 71 5.21 -11.22 -1.30
CA LEU A 71 4.41 -10.90 -0.12
C LEU A 71 3.36 -12.00 0.12
N MET A 72 3.45 -12.71 1.25
CA MET A 72 2.32 -13.53 1.72
C MET A 72 1.09 -12.68 2.04
N GLY A 73 1.31 -11.41 2.39
CA GLY A 73 0.30 -10.39 2.69
C GLY A 73 0.98 -9.25 3.44
N LEU A 74 0.49 -8.03 3.29
CA LEU A 74 1.04 -6.87 3.97
C LEU A 74 -0.09 -5.92 4.37
N SER A 75 -0.16 -5.59 5.66
CA SER A 75 -1.05 -4.56 6.20
C SER A 75 -0.20 -3.44 6.81
N ILE A 76 -0.41 -2.20 6.39
CA ILE A 76 0.23 -1.01 6.96
C ILE A 76 -0.84 -0.19 7.68
N LYS A 77 -0.72 -0.09 9.00
CA LYS A 77 -1.68 0.60 9.86
C LYS A 77 -1.17 1.99 10.24
N GLY A 78 -1.80 3.01 9.69
CA GLY A 78 -1.47 4.40 9.93
C GLY A 78 -1.73 4.83 11.38
N SER A 79 -0.81 5.64 11.92
CA SER A 79 -0.89 6.24 13.26
C SER A 79 -1.22 7.73 13.25
N GLY A 80 -1.53 8.29 12.08
CA GLY A 80 -1.62 9.73 11.83
C GLY A 80 -0.26 10.40 11.58
N ALA A 81 0.85 9.66 11.70
CA ALA A 81 2.18 10.13 11.30
C ALA A 81 2.35 10.13 9.76
N SER A 82 3.26 10.95 9.25
CA SER A 82 3.60 10.97 7.83
C SER A 82 4.38 9.71 7.44
N VAL A 83 4.02 9.08 6.32
CA VAL A 83 4.70 7.88 5.81
C VAL A 83 4.96 7.99 4.31
N HIS A 84 6.09 7.48 3.84
CA HIS A 84 6.39 7.27 2.43
C HIS A 84 6.53 5.76 2.18
N VAL A 85 5.50 5.15 1.59
CA VAL A 85 5.48 3.75 1.21
C VAL A 85 5.77 3.61 -0.28
N ASN A 86 6.73 2.76 -0.64
CA ASN A 86 7.02 2.38 -2.00
C ASN A 86 7.02 0.86 -2.15
N VAL A 87 6.13 0.35 -3.00
CA VAL A 87 6.05 -1.06 -3.40
C VAL A 87 6.32 -1.16 -4.89
N THR A 88 7.52 -1.58 -5.26
CA THR A 88 7.97 -1.62 -6.66
C THR A 88 8.32 -3.04 -7.08
N SER A 89 7.90 -3.43 -8.30
CA SER A 89 8.25 -4.73 -8.92
C SER A 89 8.02 -5.95 -8.02
N SER A 90 7.05 -5.85 -7.11
CA SER A 90 6.78 -6.86 -6.09
C SER A 90 5.55 -7.69 -6.46
N MET A 91 5.31 -8.79 -5.77
CA MET A 91 4.16 -9.66 -6.03
C MET A 91 3.52 -10.21 -4.76
N LEU A 92 2.23 -10.54 -4.85
CA LEU A 92 1.52 -11.30 -3.81
C LEU A 92 1.66 -12.80 -4.08
N ASP A 93 1.91 -13.57 -3.03
CA ASP A 93 1.86 -15.03 -3.02
C ASP A 93 0.48 -15.55 -2.62
N SER A 94 -0.20 -14.89 -1.68
CA SER A 94 -1.54 -15.30 -1.25
C SER A 94 -2.46 -14.16 -0.82
N GLY A 95 -2.06 -13.34 0.15
CA GLY A 95 -2.90 -12.35 0.83
C GLY A 95 -3.26 -11.12 0.02
N ALA A 96 -3.38 -9.99 0.70
CA ALA A 96 -3.66 -8.68 0.12
C ALA A 96 -2.62 -7.65 0.58
N LEU A 97 -2.55 -6.53 -0.14
CA LEU A 97 -1.87 -5.32 0.28
C LEU A 97 -2.91 -4.35 0.86
N GLU A 98 -2.85 -4.10 2.15
CA GLU A 98 -3.85 -3.31 2.87
C GLU A 98 -3.22 -2.09 3.54
N PHE A 99 -3.91 -0.97 3.44
CA PHE A 99 -3.60 0.27 4.14
C PHE A 99 -4.80 0.58 5.03
N GLU A 100 -4.57 0.69 6.33
CA GLU A 100 -5.63 0.85 7.33
C GLU A 100 -5.35 2.07 8.20
N GLY A 101 -6.37 2.85 8.55
CA GLY A 101 -6.24 3.98 9.46
C GLY A 101 -5.58 5.22 8.84
N ASP A 102 -5.16 6.15 9.70
CA ASP A 102 -4.90 7.52 9.29
C ASP A 102 -3.43 7.74 8.88
N PHE A 103 -3.25 8.43 7.75
CA PHE A 103 -1.93 8.81 7.25
C PHE A 103 -1.76 10.32 7.33
N GLY A 104 -0.68 10.75 7.99
CA GLY A 104 -0.39 12.15 8.25
C GLY A 104 -0.16 12.98 6.99
N ALA A 105 -0.11 14.30 7.14
CA ALA A 105 0.06 15.22 6.01
C ALA A 105 1.33 14.89 5.21
N SER A 106 1.29 15.12 3.89
CA SER A 106 2.41 14.83 2.97
C SER A 106 2.84 13.36 2.90
N SER A 107 1.98 12.44 3.34
CA SER A 107 2.21 11.00 3.15
C SER A 107 2.18 10.63 1.67
N GLN A 108 2.94 9.61 1.30
CA GLN A 108 3.04 9.11 -0.06
C GLN A 108 2.89 7.59 -0.05
N ILE A 109 2.04 7.07 -0.92
CA ILE A 109 1.86 5.63 -1.13
C ILE A 109 1.99 5.38 -2.62
N LEU A 110 3.04 4.66 -3.00
CA LEU A 110 3.37 4.39 -4.39
C LEU A 110 3.44 2.87 -4.60
N VAL A 111 2.65 2.36 -5.54
CA VAL A 111 2.70 0.96 -5.97
C VAL A 111 2.94 0.94 -7.48
N VAL A 112 4.08 0.38 -7.91
CA VAL A 112 4.55 0.50 -9.30
C VAL A 112 5.03 -0.84 -9.85
N GLY A 113 4.62 -1.16 -11.08
CA GLY A 113 5.16 -2.29 -11.84
C GLY A 113 5.01 -3.64 -11.12
N SER A 114 4.04 -3.76 -10.21
CA SER A 114 3.88 -4.91 -9.33
C SER A 114 2.79 -5.86 -9.85
N ARG A 115 2.91 -7.15 -9.51
CA ARG A 115 1.97 -8.21 -9.88
C ARG A 115 1.22 -8.70 -8.64
N LEU A 116 0.08 -8.09 -8.35
CA LEU A 116 -0.71 -8.29 -7.14
C LEU A 116 -1.97 -9.10 -7.48
N VAL A 117 -1.82 -10.42 -7.57
CA VAL A 117 -2.90 -11.34 -7.93
C VAL A 117 -3.24 -12.20 -6.72
N THR A 118 -4.51 -12.26 -6.35
CA THR A 118 -4.97 -12.97 -5.15
C THR A 118 -6.38 -13.54 -5.32
N THR A 119 -6.68 -14.58 -4.54
CA THR A 119 -8.05 -15.11 -4.37
C THR A 119 -8.81 -14.44 -3.23
N TRP A 120 -8.21 -13.46 -2.55
CA TRP A 120 -8.88 -12.66 -1.53
C TRP A 120 -9.89 -11.72 -2.16
N SER A 121 -10.83 -11.20 -1.35
CA SER A 121 -11.88 -10.30 -1.86
C SER A 121 -11.32 -9.12 -2.66
N HIS A 122 -10.13 -8.64 -2.30
CA HIS A 122 -9.41 -7.56 -2.96
C HIS A 122 -7.90 -7.83 -2.97
N ALA A 123 -7.20 -7.30 -3.98
CA ALA A 123 -5.74 -7.32 -4.01
C ALA A 123 -5.12 -6.14 -3.27
N ILE A 124 -5.70 -4.95 -3.46
CA ILE A 124 -5.34 -3.75 -2.68
C ILE A 124 -6.59 -3.22 -1.98
N ALA A 125 -6.48 -2.89 -0.69
CA ALA A 125 -7.51 -2.15 0.01
C ALA A 125 -6.97 -0.95 0.80
N PHE A 126 -7.75 0.13 0.78
CA PHE A 126 -7.60 1.30 1.64
C PHE A 126 -8.82 1.36 2.56
N ARG A 127 -8.65 0.93 3.81
CA ARG A 127 -9.72 0.76 4.80
C ARG A 127 -9.63 1.86 5.84
N ASP A 128 -10.76 2.52 6.10
CA ASP A 128 -10.89 3.55 7.12
C ASP A 128 -9.75 4.59 7.06
N SER A 129 -9.23 4.83 5.85
CA SER A 129 -8.06 5.66 5.66
C SER A 129 -8.47 7.12 5.50
N HIS A 130 -8.20 7.94 6.52
CA HIS A 130 -8.25 9.39 6.36
C HIS A 130 -6.88 9.86 5.90
N PHE A 131 -6.87 10.44 4.71
CA PHE A 131 -5.68 11.02 4.16
C PHE A 131 -5.67 12.51 4.49
N SER A 132 -4.68 12.94 5.27
CA SER A 132 -4.50 14.35 5.59
C SER A 132 -4.08 15.16 4.35
N ALA A 133 -3.91 16.48 4.52
CA ALA A 133 -3.56 17.39 3.43
C ALA A 133 -2.30 16.95 2.68
N ASN A 134 -2.30 17.16 1.35
CA ASN A 134 -1.20 16.86 0.43
C ASN A 134 -0.76 15.38 0.39
N LEU A 135 -1.66 14.41 0.62
CA LEU A 135 -1.38 13.00 0.34
C LEU A 135 -1.09 12.78 -1.14
N THR A 136 -0.16 11.90 -1.48
CA THR A 136 -0.04 11.34 -2.85
C THR A 136 -0.16 9.82 -2.83
N LEU A 137 -1.20 9.27 -3.46
CA LEU A 137 -1.42 7.84 -3.65
C LEU A 137 -1.41 7.53 -5.14
N LEU A 138 -0.46 6.72 -5.59
CA LEU A 138 -0.29 6.37 -7.01
C LEU A 138 -0.22 4.86 -7.18
N LEU A 139 -1.13 4.32 -7.99
CA LEU A 139 -1.07 2.94 -8.48
C LEU A 139 -0.75 3.01 -9.98
N LEU A 140 0.49 2.67 -10.35
CA LEU A 140 1.01 2.84 -11.71
C LEU A 140 1.53 1.52 -12.31
N ASP A 141 1.12 1.23 -13.55
CA ASP A 141 1.70 0.12 -14.34
C ASP A 141 1.65 -1.25 -13.65
N ASN A 142 0.66 -1.50 -12.78
CA ASN A 142 0.53 -2.76 -12.05
C ASN A 142 -0.40 -3.75 -12.77
N HIS A 143 -0.23 -5.03 -12.46
CA HIS A 143 -1.21 -6.07 -12.75
C HIS A 143 -1.87 -6.50 -11.43
N ILE A 144 -3.13 -6.10 -11.23
CA ILE A 144 -3.88 -6.24 -9.98
C ILE A 144 -5.12 -7.08 -10.25
N GLU A 145 -5.26 -8.21 -9.55
CA GLU A 145 -6.43 -9.08 -9.68
C GLU A 145 -6.85 -9.60 -8.30
N GLY A 146 -8.10 -9.35 -7.91
CA GLY A 146 -8.71 -9.90 -6.70
C GLY A 146 -9.97 -10.69 -7.00
N TYR A 147 -10.57 -11.31 -5.98
CA TYR A 147 -11.78 -12.11 -6.18
C TYR A 147 -12.99 -11.23 -6.53
N ARG A 148 -13.32 -10.22 -5.70
CA ARG A 148 -14.44 -9.30 -5.94
C ARG A 148 -14.00 -7.94 -6.45
N TYR A 149 -12.84 -7.46 -6.01
CA TYR A 149 -12.33 -6.14 -6.29
C TYR A 149 -10.85 -6.22 -6.68
N ALA A 150 -10.38 -5.47 -7.67
CA ALA A 150 -8.92 -5.34 -7.83
C ALA A 150 -8.38 -4.35 -6.78
N VAL A 151 -9.01 -3.17 -6.73
CA VAL A 151 -8.72 -2.11 -5.75
C VAL A 151 -10.01 -1.74 -5.01
N TYR A 152 -9.93 -1.69 -3.69
CA TYR A 152 -11.06 -1.37 -2.81
C TYR A 152 -10.76 -0.15 -1.94
N PHE A 153 -11.63 0.84 -1.96
CA PHE A 153 -11.60 2.00 -1.06
C PHE A 153 -12.86 1.97 -0.19
N THR A 154 -12.70 1.91 1.14
CA THR A 154 -13.81 2.25 2.06
C THR A 154 -14.10 3.75 1.90
N ASN A 155 -13.10 4.59 2.11
CA ASN A 155 -13.21 6.02 1.91
C ASN A 155 -12.04 6.47 1.02
N ALA A 156 -12.34 7.09 -0.11
CA ALA A 156 -11.37 7.77 -0.94
C ALA A 156 -11.42 9.27 -0.62
N PHE A 157 -10.79 9.66 0.48
CA PHE A 157 -10.71 11.06 0.89
C PHE A 157 -9.46 11.72 0.28
N SER A 158 -9.65 12.72 -0.56
CA SER A 158 -8.59 13.55 -1.10
C SER A 158 -8.84 14.99 -0.67
N GLY A 159 -8.56 15.28 0.61
CA GLY A 159 -8.62 16.65 1.16
C GLY A 159 -7.55 17.58 0.59
N ASP A 160 -7.49 18.82 1.08
CA ASP A 160 -6.57 19.91 0.71
C ASP A 160 -5.28 19.49 -0.03
N GLY A 161 -5.31 19.55 -1.37
CA GLY A 161 -4.19 19.23 -2.26
C GLY A 161 -3.83 17.74 -2.43
N GLY A 162 -4.62 16.81 -1.92
CA GLY A 162 -4.41 15.37 -2.05
C GLY A 162 -4.52 14.86 -3.49
N VAL A 163 -3.83 13.78 -3.82
CA VAL A 163 -3.83 13.19 -5.16
C VAL A 163 -3.93 11.68 -5.05
N ILE A 164 -4.97 11.11 -5.65
CA ILE A 164 -5.18 9.67 -5.82
C ILE A 164 -5.25 9.39 -7.31
N ILE A 165 -4.28 8.66 -7.86
CA ILE A 165 -4.23 8.31 -9.29
C ILE A 165 -4.06 6.80 -9.43
N VAL A 166 -4.98 6.20 -10.18
CA VAL A 166 -4.89 4.81 -10.64
C VAL A 166 -4.70 4.85 -12.15
N ARG A 167 -3.47 4.65 -12.64
CA ARG A 167 -3.12 4.83 -14.05
C ARG A 167 -2.36 3.66 -14.65
N ALA A 168 -2.70 3.33 -15.91
CA ALA A 168 -1.96 2.35 -16.72
C ALA A 168 -1.89 0.93 -16.13
N ASN A 169 -2.81 0.59 -15.23
CA ASN A 169 -2.86 -0.74 -14.63
C ASN A 169 -3.70 -1.71 -15.47
N THR A 170 -3.42 -3.00 -15.31
CA THR A 170 -4.37 -4.07 -15.62
C THR A 170 -5.10 -4.44 -14.34
N LEU A 171 -6.40 -4.18 -14.28
CA LEU A 171 -7.25 -4.42 -13.12
C LEU A 171 -8.27 -5.51 -13.46
N GLY A 172 -8.31 -6.57 -12.65
CA GLY A 172 -9.16 -7.72 -12.91
C GLY A 172 -9.89 -8.23 -11.69
N THR A 173 -10.98 -8.95 -11.93
CA THR A 173 -11.65 -9.76 -10.93
C THR A 173 -11.87 -11.19 -11.43
N THR A 174 -12.12 -12.11 -10.49
CA THR A 174 -12.45 -13.51 -10.82
C THR A 174 -13.88 -13.91 -10.46
N GLU A 175 -14.57 -13.18 -9.58
CA GLU A 175 -16.01 -13.35 -9.35
C GLU A 175 -16.78 -13.01 -10.64
N ILE A 176 -17.86 -13.75 -10.90
CA ILE A 176 -18.66 -13.67 -12.15
C ILE A 176 -20.15 -13.46 -11.87
N LYS A 177 -20.49 -13.00 -10.66
CA LYS A 177 -21.88 -12.86 -10.21
C LYS A 177 -22.48 -11.48 -10.53
N GLY A 178 -21.70 -10.59 -11.13
CA GLY A 178 -22.14 -9.26 -11.58
C GLY A 178 -21.98 -8.16 -10.54
N MET A 179 -21.51 -8.48 -9.33
CA MET A 179 -21.33 -7.52 -8.23
C MET A 179 -19.87 -7.05 -8.09
N GLU A 180 -18.95 -7.74 -8.77
CA GLU A 180 -17.53 -7.44 -8.76
C GLU A 180 -17.19 -6.16 -9.53
N SER A 181 -16.09 -5.51 -9.15
CA SER A 181 -15.61 -4.32 -9.83
C SER A 181 -14.09 -4.23 -9.90
N SER A 182 -13.53 -3.59 -10.93
CA SER A 182 -12.08 -3.38 -10.97
C SER A 182 -11.63 -2.39 -9.90
N VAL A 183 -12.35 -1.26 -9.77
CA VAL A 183 -12.17 -0.30 -8.68
C VAL A 183 -13.49 -0.11 -7.96
N TYR A 184 -13.52 -0.38 -6.67
CA TYR A 184 -14.67 -0.11 -5.80
C TYR A 184 -14.37 1.05 -4.87
N VAL A 185 -15.29 2.00 -4.77
CA VAL A 185 -15.19 3.15 -3.88
C VAL A 185 -16.50 3.29 -3.10
N TYR A 186 -16.47 3.08 -1.79
CA TYR A 186 -17.69 3.17 -0.97
C TYR A 186 -18.10 4.62 -0.68
N ALA A 187 -17.16 5.50 -0.42
CA ALA A 187 -17.39 6.94 -0.34
C ALA A 187 -16.19 7.68 -0.92
N VAL A 188 -16.44 8.82 -1.58
CA VAL A 188 -15.40 9.69 -2.13
C VAL A 188 -15.68 11.12 -1.74
N ASP A 189 -14.66 11.82 -1.25
CA ASP A 189 -14.71 13.24 -0.98
C ASP A 189 -13.41 13.87 -1.48
N VAL A 190 -13.55 14.85 -2.37
CA VAL A 190 -12.44 15.55 -3.00
C VAL A 190 -12.66 17.04 -2.81
N SER A 191 -11.72 17.70 -2.14
CA SER A 191 -11.86 19.12 -1.79
C SER A 191 -10.55 19.88 -1.98
N ASN A 192 -10.65 21.21 -2.05
CA ASN A 192 -9.49 22.13 -1.99
C ASN A 192 -8.31 21.74 -2.91
N GLY A 193 -8.58 21.60 -4.21
CA GLY A 193 -7.55 21.27 -5.20
C GLY A 193 -7.10 19.80 -5.22
N GLY A 194 -7.77 18.93 -4.45
CA GLY A 194 -7.54 17.49 -4.48
C GLY A 194 -7.97 16.83 -5.79
N CYS A 195 -7.50 15.61 -6.04
CA CYS A 195 -7.74 14.86 -7.27
C CYS A 195 -7.95 13.37 -6.98
N PHE A 196 -8.99 12.79 -7.59
CA PHE A 196 -9.16 11.34 -7.70
C PHE A 196 -9.33 11.00 -9.18
N ASP A 197 -8.38 10.25 -9.75
CA ASP A 197 -8.35 9.94 -11.17
C ASP A 197 -8.10 8.45 -11.43
N VAL A 198 -8.81 7.90 -12.41
CA VAL A 198 -8.72 6.51 -12.85
C VAL A 198 -8.66 6.49 -14.37
N GLU A 199 -7.45 6.46 -14.93
CA GLU A 199 -7.24 6.67 -16.36
C GLU A 199 -6.30 5.63 -17.00
N ASN A 200 -6.51 5.38 -18.30
CA ASN A 200 -5.68 4.46 -19.10
C ASN A 200 -5.51 3.04 -18.53
N ASN A 201 -6.47 2.56 -17.72
CA ASN A 201 -6.43 1.20 -17.19
C ASN A 201 -7.12 0.21 -18.13
N THR A 202 -6.59 -1.01 -18.20
CA THR A 202 -7.31 -2.17 -18.77
C THR A 202 -8.11 -2.81 -17.65
N MET A 203 -9.44 -2.90 -17.77
CA MET A 203 -10.32 -3.38 -16.71
C MET A 203 -11.08 -4.64 -17.15
N ARG A 204 -11.10 -5.67 -16.29
CA ARG A 204 -11.83 -6.94 -16.51
C ARG A 204 -12.65 -7.32 -15.27
N ALA A 205 -13.85 -6.76 -15.18
CA ALA A 205 -14.86 -7.05 -14.16
C ALA A 205 -16.25 -6.70 -14.71
N ALA A 206 -17.34 -7.11 -14.03
CA ALA A 206 -18.69 -6.64 -14.40
C ALA A 206 -18.82 -5.11 -14.35
N ASN A 207 -18.17 -4.48 -13.37
CA ASN A 207 -18.12 -3.04 -13.24
C ASN A 207 -16.66 -2.56 -13.35
N GLY A 208 -16.37 -1.59 -14.22
CA GLY A 208 -15.02 -1.01 -14.31
C GLY A 208 -14.68 -0.25 -13.02
N VAL A 209 -15.34 0.88 -12.81
CA VAL A 209 -15.29 1.66 -11.57
C VAL A 209 -16.69 1.71 -10.98
N TYR A 210 -16.83 1.40 -9.71
CA TYR A 210 -18.10 1.41 -8.99
C TYR A 210 -18.02 2.31 -7.76
N PHE A 211 -18.82 3.37 -7.76
CA PHE A 211 -19.02 4.24 -6.61
C PHE A 211 -20.32 3.84 -5.90
N PHE A 212 -20.23 3.41 -4.64
CA PHE A 212 -21.40 3.23 -3.81
C PHE A 212 -21.82 4.60 -3.28
N GLY A 213 -23.11 4.91 -3.32
CA GLY A 213 -23.64 6.17 -2.81
C GLY A 213 -24.80 5.88 -1.89
N THR A 214 -24.63 6.10 -0.59
CA THR A 214 -25.78 6.53 0.22
C THR A 214 -25.95 8.03 -0.04
N PRO A 215 -27.10 8.50 -0.52
CA PRO A 215 -27.37 9.93 -0.58
C PRO A 215 -27.14 10.56 0.81
N PRO A 216 -26.63 11.81 0.88
CA PRO A 216 -26.53 12.54 2.13
C PRO A 216 -27.89 12.70 2.84
#